data_AF-A0A1S8X8J4-F1
#
_entry.id   AF-A0A1S8X8J4-F1
#
_cell.length_a   1.000
_cell.length_b   1.000
_cell.length_c   1.000
_cell.angle_alpha   90.00
_cell.angle_beta   90.00
_cell.angle_gamma   90.00
#
_symmetry.space_group_name_H-M   'P 1'
#
loop_
_entity.id
_entity.type
_entity.pdbx_description
1 polymer ?
#
loop_
_entity_poly.entity_id
_entity_poly.type
_entity_poly.pdbx_seq_one_letter_code
_entity_poly.pdbx_strand_id
1 'polypeptide(L)'
;MNRFIPRFFSCTICAFHFAANSANIARPDEPRFPEHRLKPSEFNWDESILSQLPAAPTTAFEEVLWLNAVHNRVNKRLSGDITEDPMAKKVQYPPRDVCPACWSRDPENDEKYILGKTEKTKTVLFAFLVDHYKPTSWVTAALPLSFLKLRGSVEWEDSTSRDLTTVVAVSVVITVIAVVAILLLSRFIWRFRTRKCGVSGYTHPVSTGLLA
;
A
#
# COMPACT_ATOMS: atom_id res chain seq x y z
N MET A 1 -11.56 12.37 -1.47
CA MET A 1 -11.54 13.50 -0.51
C MET A 1 -12.45 14.68 -0.92
N ASN A 2 -12.43 15.11 -2.19
CA ASN A 2 -13.18 16.25 -2.74
C ASN A 2 -14.72 16.21 -2.59
N ARG A 3 -15.34 15.06 -2.30
CA ARG A 3 -16.77 14.99 -1.96
C ARG A 3 -17.04 15.06 -0.46
N PHE A 4 -16.18 14.45 0.34
CA PHE A 4 -16.39 14.32 1.77
C PHE A 4 -16.21 15.65 2.49
N ILE A 5 -15.07 16.32 2.27
CA ILE A 5 -14.73 17.56 2.98
C ILE A 5 -15.75 18.68 2.70
N PRO A 6 -16.14 18.96 1.43
CA PRO A 6 -17.13 19.99 1.15
C PRO A 6 -18.52 19.72 1.75
N ARG A 7 -18.88 18.45 1.97
CA ARG A 7 -20.21 18.05 2.46
C ARG A 7 -20.28 17.93 3.97
N PHE A 8 -19.26 17.34 4.61
CA PHE A 8 -19.34 16.91 6.01
C PHE A 8 -18.37 17.62 6.96
N PHE A 9 -17.36 18.34 6.47
CA PHE A 9 -16.42 19.03 7.34
C PHE A 9 -17.09 20.21 8.05
N SER A 10 -16.93 20.35 9.36
CA SER A 10 -17.68 21.36 10.15
C SER A 10 -17.30 22.79 9.77
N CYS A 11 -16.01 23.07 9.59
CA CYS A 11 -15.52 24.39 9.22
C CYS A 11 -15.94 24.77 7.78
N THR A 12 -16.89 25.69 7.65
CA THR A 12 -17.43 26.13 6.35
C THR A 12 -16.36 26.79 5.47
N ILE A 13 -15.56 27.73 6.00
CA ILE A 13 -14.47 28.34 5.23
C ILE A 13 -13.43 27.31 4.75
N CYS A 14 -13.06 26.38 5.62
CA CYS A 14 -12.12 25.31 5.28
C CYS A 14 -12.68 24.43 4.15
N ALA A 15 -13.98 24.11 4.19
CA ALA A 15 -14.66 23.34 3.16
C ALA A 15 -14.62 24.05 1.79
N PHE A 16 -14.90 25.36 1.74
CA PHE A 16 -14.83 26.15 0.50
C PHE A 16 -13.40 26.25 -0.05
N HIS A 17 -12.39 26.49 0.80
CA HIS A 17 -11.00 26.50 0.34
C HIS A 17 -10.47 25.13 -0.05
N PHE A 18 -10.93 24.05 0.59
CA PHE A 18 -10.58 22.70 0.18
C PHE A 18 -11.20 22.37 -1.18
N ALA A 19 -12.47 22.71 -1.39
CA ALA A 19 -13.14 22.64 -2.68
C ALA A 19 -12.35 23.40 -3.75
N ALA A 20 -11.95 24.65 -3.48
CA ALA A 20 -11.13 25.46 -4.38
C ALA A 20 -9.78 24.78 -4.74
N ASN A 21 -9.07 24.24 -3.76
CA ASN A 21 -7.77 23.58 -4.00
C ASN A 21 -7.89 22.16 -4.60
N SER A 22 -9.10 21.63 -4.72
CA SER A 22 -9.39 20.34 -5.34
C SER A 22 -10.32 20.44 -6.54
N ALA A 23 -10.53 21.66 -7.05
CA ALA A 23 -11.51 21.93 -8.09
C ALA A 23 -11.16 21.25 -9.42
N ASN A 24 -9.87 20.96 -9.68
CA ASN A 24 -9.43 20.27 -10.89
C ASN A 24 -9.66 18.75 -10.89
N ILE A 25 -10.10 18.17 -9.77
CA ILE A 25 -10.48 16.76 -9.67
C ILE A 25 -12.00 16.59 -9.49
N ALA A 26 -12.77 17.68 -9.53
CA ALA A 26 -14.23 17.62 -9.57
C ALA A 26 -14.69 17.06 -10.92
N ARG A 27 -15.76 16.25 -10.90
CA ARG A 27 -16.35 15.73 -12.16
C ARG A 27 -17.13 16.84 -12.88
N PRO A 28 -17.27 16.77 -14.21
CA PRO A 28 -18.00 17.78 -14.98
C PRO A 28 -19.46 17.97 -14.54
N ASP A 29 -20.09 16.92 -14.02
CA ASP A 29 -21.48 16.86 -13.58
C ASP A 29 -21.67 17.11 -12.08
N GLU A 30 -20.60 17.46 -11.35
CA GLU A 30 -20.66 17.67 -9.90
C GLU A 30 -20.37 19.14 -9.53
N PRO A 31 -21.07 19.67 -8.51
CA PRO A 31 -20.80 21.00 -8.00
C PRO A 31 -19.37 21.07 -7.43
N ARG A 32 -18.60 22.06 -7.87
CA ARG A 32 -17.23 22.30 -7.36
C ARG A 32 -17.21 22.75 -5.90
N PHE A 33 -18.26 23.43 -5.43
CA PHE A 33 -18.36 24.01 -4.09
C PHE A 33 -19.53 23.44 -3.30
N PRO A 34 -19.54 23.55 -1.96
CA PRO A 34 -20.69 23.16 -1.15
C PRO A 34 -21.98 23.89 -1.56
N GLU A 35 -23.07 23.16 -1.85
CA GLU A 35 -24.36 23.74 -2.26
C GLU A 35 -25.26 24.10 -1.07
N HIS A 36 -25.25 23.29 -0.02
CA HIS A 36 -26.12 23.46 1.15
C HIS A 36 -25.44 24.20 2.31
N ARG A 37 -24.59 25.19 1.99
CA ARG A 37 -23.85 25.99 2.97
C ARG A 37 -23.82 27.44 2.55
N LEU A 38 -23.92 28.35 3.52
CA LEU A 38 -23.69 29.77 3.29
C LEU A 38 -22.23 29.97 2.88
N LYS A 39 -22.00 30.61 1.73
CA LYS A 39 -20.66 31.01 1.28
C LYS A 39 -20.09 32.05 2.27
N PRO A 40 -18.90 31.82 2.86
CA PRO A 40 -18.26 32.80 3.74
C PRO A 40 -17.98 34.11 2.99
N SER A 41 -18.19 35.25 3.65
CA SER A 41 -17.94 36.58 3.08
C SER A 41 -16.47 36.79 2.69
N GLU A 42 -15.55 36.23 3.48
CA GLU A 42 -14.11 36.28 3.26
C GLU A 42 -13.61 35.32 2.16
N PHE A 43 -14.46 34.39 1.69
CA PHE A 43 -14.11 33.48 0.62
C PHE A 43 -14.40 34.09 -0.76
N ASN A 44 -13.35 34.33 -1.53
CA ASN A 44 -13.44 34.70 -2.94
C ASN A 44 -12.89 33.58 -3.84
N TRP A 45 -13.48 33.42 -5.02
CA TRP A 45 -13.08 32.44 -6.02
C TRP A 45 -12.74 33.14 -7.33
N ASP A 46 -11.60 32.77 -7.88
CA ASP A 46 -11.15 33.14 -9.21
C ASP A 46 -10.73 31.87 -9.94
N GLU A 47 -11.25 31.67 -11.15
CA GLU A 47 -10.99 30.50 -11.97
C GLU A 47 -9.52 30.41 -12.43
N SER A 48 -8.78 31.52 -12.38
CA SER A 48 -7.33 31.55 -12.64
C SER A 48 -6.55 30.58 -11.75
N ILE A 49 -7.05 30.27 -10.54
CA ILE A 49 -6.40 29.34 -9.61
C ILE A 49 -6.26 27.92 -10.18
N LEU A 50 -7.14 27.51 -11.11
CA LEU A 50 -7.08 26.20 -11.74
C LEU A 50 -5.74 25.97 -12.45
N SER A 51 -5.19 27.01 -13.07
CA SER A 51 -3.87 26.97 -13.73
C SER A 51 -2.71 26.77 -12.75
N GLN A 52 -2.93 27.07 -11.47
CA GLN A 52 -1.92 26.98 -10.41
C GLN A 52 -2.03 25.69 -9.59
N LEU A 53 -3.10 24.91 -9.77
CA LEU A 53 -3.29 23.66 -9.05
C LEU A 53 -2.30 22.59 -9.57
N PRO A 54 -1.80 21.70 -8.69
CA PRO A 54 -1.08 20.53 -9.16
C PRO A 54 -1.99 19.70 -10.06
N ALA A 55 -1.43 19.13 -11.13
CA ALA A 55 -2.16 18.32 -12.10
C ALA A 55 -3.00 17.24 -11.41
N ALA A 56 -4.20 16.97 -11.94
CA ALA A 56 -5.07 15.94 -11.40
C ALA A 56 -4.34 14.58 -11.42
N PRO A 57 -4.25 13.86 -10.27
CA PRO A 57 -3.49 12.63 -10.19
C PRO A 57 -4.24 11.50 -10.91
N THR A 58 -3.50 10.64 -11.60
CA THR A 58 -4.01 9.47 -12.33
C THR A 58 -3.53 8.15 -11.72
N THR A 59 -2.55 8.20 -10.82
CA THR A 59 -2.00 7.04 -10.11
C THR A 59 -1.96 7.27 -8.60
N ALA A 60 -1.87 6.19 -7.83
CA ALA A 60 -1.71 6.28 -6.37
C ALA A 60 -0.43 7.04 -5.96
N PHE A 61 0.64 6.90 -6.74
CA PHE A 61 1.89 7.65 -6.54
C PHE A 61 1.65 9.16 -6.67
N GLU A 62 0.98 9.56 -7.75
CA GLU A 62 0.64 10.96 -7.98
C GLU A 62 -0.35 11.49 -6.95
N GLU A 63 -1.31 10.68 -6.49
CA GLU A 63 -2.31 11.11 -5.51
C GLU A 63 -1.67 11.48 -4.17
N VAL A 64 -0.68 10.71 -3.70
CA VAL A 64 0.09 11.04 -2.48
C VAL A 64 0.82 12.37 -2.64
N LEU A 65 1.51 12.57 -3.77
CA LEU A 65 2.25 13.81 -4.04
C LEU A 65 1.31 15.01 -4.25
N TRP A 66 0.18 14.80 -4.93
CA TRP A 66 -0.85 15.81 -5.17
C TRP A 66 -1.45 16.29 -3.86
N LEU A 67 -1.82 15.38 -2.96
CA LEU A 67 -2.39 15.75 -1.66
C LEU A 67 -1.37 16.52 -0.82
N ASN A 68 -0.10 16.13 -0.84
CA ASN A 68 0.98 16.89 -0.19
C ASN A 68 1.14 18.29 -0.79
N ALA A 69 1.10 18.43 -2.12
CA ALA A 69 1.17 19.72 -2.79
C ALA A 69 -0.02 20.63 -2.45
N VAL A 70 -1.24 20.08 -2.44
CA VAL A 70 -2.46 20.79 -2.02
C VAL A 70 -2.38 21.22 -0.56
N HIS A 71 -1.90 20.35 0.34
CA HIS A 71 -1.68 20.71 1.74
C HIS A 71 -0.68 21.85 1.86
N ASN A 72 0.44 21.81 1.12
CA ASN A 72 1.44 22.88 1.15
C ASN A 72 0.93 24.22 0.60
N ARG A 73 -0.01 24.22 -0.36
CA ARG A 73 -0.71 25.44 -0.76
C ARG A 73 -1.52 26.03 0.40
N VAL A 74 -2.17 25.19 1.19
CA VAL A 74 -2.89 25.62 2.40
C VAL A 74 -1.91 26.14 3.46
N ASN A 75 -0.79 25.46 3.70
CA ASN A 75 0.24 25.94 4.62
C ASN A 75 0.77 27.31 4.23
N LYS A 76 1.05 27.52 2.93
CA LYS A 76 1.50 28.82 2.42
C LYS A 76 0.46 29.91 2.66
N ARG A 77 -0.83 29.63 2.41
CA ARG A 77 -1.92 30.59 2.64
C ARG A 77 -2.06 30.97 4.12
N LEU A 78 -1.94 29.98 5.01
CA LEU A 78 -2.17 30.15 6.45
C LEU A 78 -0.91 30.55 7.23
N SER A 79 0.25 30.68 6.59
CA SER A 79 1.48 31.11 7.24
C SER A 79 1.35 32.56 7.71
N GLY A 80 1.55 32.80 9.01
CA GLY A 80 1.37 34.11 9.63
C GLY A 80 -0.09 34.55 9.82
N ASP A 81 -1.07 33.69 9.53
CA ASP A 81 -2.49 33.97 9.77
C ASP A 81 -2.78 34.03 11.28
N ILE A 82 -3.82 34.77 11.70
CA ILE A 82 -4.21 34.87 13.11
C ILE A 82 -4.62 33.54 13.73
N THR A 83 -5.01 32.56 12.90
CA THR A 83 -5.36 31.20 13.31
C THR A 83 -4.14 30.27 13.41
N GLU A 84 -2.95 30.73 13.05
CA GLU A 84 -1.71 29.97 13.13
C GLU A 84 -1.26 29.79 14.59
N ASP A 85 -1.11 28.54 15.02
CA ASP A 85 -0.49 28.22 16.29
C ASP A 85 0.97 28.71 16.33
N PRO A 86 1.35 29.60 17.28
CA PRO A 86 2.71 30.08 17.41
C PRO A 86 3.78 29.00 17.59
N MET A 87 3.42 27.86 18.21
CA MET A 87 4.32 26.72 18.44
C MET A 87 4.39 25.77 17.25
N ALA A 88 3.45 25.85 16.31
CA ALA A 88 3.35 24.98 15.14
C ALA A 88 3.14 25.79 13.85
N LYS A 89 4.15 26.59 13.53
CA LYS A 89 4.19 27.45 12.33
C LYS A 89 3.99 26.66 11.05
N LYS A 90 3.21 27.22 10.12
CA LYS A 90 2.98 26.63 8.81
C LYS A 90 4.22 26.82 7.95
N VAL A 91 4.80 25.69 7.55
CA VAL A 91 5.94 25.64 6.63
C VAL A 91 5.63 24.71 5.46
N GLN A 92 6.42 24.80 4.40
CA GLN A 92 6.37 23.80 3.34
C GLN A 92 6.91 22.47 3.86
N TYR A 93 6.08 21.43 3.82
CA TYR A 93 6.34 20.12 4.39
C TYR A 93 6.69 19.06 3.32
N PRO A 94 7.66 18.16 3.58
CA PRO A 94 8.60 18.23 4.70
C PRO A 94 9.59 19.39 4.53
N PRO A 95 9.97 20.08 5.60
CA PRO A 95 11.02 21.09 5.53
C PRO A 95 12.37 20.43 5.18
N ARG A 96 13.31 21.24 4.70
CA ARG A 96 14.60 20.76 4.15
C ARG A 96 15.48 20.05 5.17
N ASP A 97 15.42 20.47 6.43
CA ASP A 97 16.12 19.84 7.54
C ASP A 97 15.57 18.45 7.87
N VAL A 98 14.27 18.22 7.69
CA VAL A 98 13.62 16.92 7.89
C VAL A 98 13.87 15.96 6.72
N CYS A 99 13.83 16.44 5.47
CA CYS A 99 14.14 15.61 4.31
C CYS A 99 14.97 16.37 3.27
N PRO A 100 16.30 16.50 3.42
CA PRO A 100 17.13 17.24 2.47
C PRO A 100 17.05 16.69 1.04
N ALA A 101 16.94 15.37 0.91
CA ALA A 101 16.88 14.67 -0.38
C ALA A 101 15.53 14.80 -1.11
N CYS A 102 14.49 15.32 -0.43
CA CYS A 102 13.21 15.64 -1.06
C CYS A 102 13.28 16.94 -1.91
N TRP A 103 14.37 17.70 -1.80
CA TRP A 103 14.51 19.02 -2.42
C TRP A 103 15.64 19.03 -3.44
N SER A 104 15.47 19.81 -4.50
CA SER A 104 16.55 20.16 -5.43
C SER A 104 16.70 21.67 -5.52
N ARG A 105 17.89 22.12 -5.89
CA ARG A 105 18.16 23.54 -6.16
C ARG A 105 17.36 24.00 -7.38
N ASP A 106 16.89 25.24 -7.37
CA ASP A 106 16.22 25.86 -8.49
C ASP A 106 17.27 26.15 -9.58
N PRO A 107 17.11 25.66 -10.82
CA PRO A 107 18.09 25.88 -11.89
C PRO A 107 18.24 27.36 -12.28
N GLU A 108 17.26 28.20 -11.97
CA GLU A 108 17.27 29.64 -12.28
C GLU A 108 17.72 30.49 -11.09
N ASN A 109 17.76 29.93 -9.88
CA ASN A 109 18.15 30.63 -8.67
C ASN A 109 18.79 29.65 -7.68
N ASP A 110 20.12 29.67 -7.63
CA ASP A 110 20.89 28.75 -6.80
C ASP A 110 20.63 28.88 -5.29
N GLU A 111 20.07 30.00 -4.82
CA GLU A 111 19.71 30.21 -3.40
C GLU A 111 18.36 29.59 -3.04
N LYS A 112 17.57 29.19 -4.04
CA LYS A 112 16.22 28.67 -3.88
C LYS A 112 16.20 27.15 -4.02
N TYR A 113 15.42 26.51 -3.18
CA TYR A 113 15.18 25.07 -3.22
C TYR A 113 13.72 24.78 -3.52
N ILE A 114 13.47 23.76 -4.34
CA ILE A 114 12.13 23.33 -4.73
C ILE A 114 11.93 21.88 -4.31
N LEU A 115 10.86 21.64 -3.56
CA LEU A 115 10.44 20.32 -3.11
C LEU A 115 9.89 19.51 -4.30
N GLY A 116 10.37 18.28 -4.48
CA GLY A 116 9.82 17.34 -5.48
C GLY A 116 9.89 17.83 -6.93
N LYS A 117 10.87 18.68 -7.29
CA LYS A 117 10.97 19.28 -8.63
C LYS A 117 11.40 18.28 -9.71
N THR A 118 12.34 17.40 -9.38
CA THR A 118 12.88 16.36 -10.30
C THR A 118 12.25 15.01 -9.99
N GLU A 119 12.27 14.07 -10.94
CA GLU A 119 11.76 12.71 -10.69
C GLU A 119 12.46 12.04 -9.51
N LYS A 120 13.80 12.17 -9.41
CA LYS A 120 14.55 11.67 -8.25
C LYS A 120 14.00 12.22 -6.93
N THR A 121 13.80 13.53 -6.83
CA THR A 121 13.27 14.15 -5.61
C THR A 121 11.80 13.79 -5.34
N LYS A 122 10.99 13.55 -6.38
CA LYS A 122 9.61 13.06 -6.22
C LYS A 122 9.57 11.64 -5.66
N THR A 123 10.41 10.74 -6.17
CA THR A 123 10.51 9.37 -5.66
C THR A 123 10.92 9.36 -4.19
N VAL A 124 11.92 10.17 -3.81
CA VAL A 124 12.35 10.31 -2.41
C VAL A 124 11.22 10.90 -1.55
N LEU A 125 10.54 11.94 -2.03
CA LEU A 125 9.41 12.55 -1.33
C LEU A 125 8.26 11.57 -1.12
N PHE A 126 7.90 10.80 -2.14
CA PHE A 126 6.88 9.76 -2.04
C PHE A 126 7.26 8.73 -0.98
N ALA A 127 8.49 8.21 -1.03
CA ALA A 127 8.98 7.25 -0.04
C ALA A 127 8.94 7.83 1.38
N PHE A 128 9.39 9.07 1.57
CA PHE A 128 9.30 9.77 2.85
C PHE A 128 7.86 9.88 3.36
N LEU A 129 6.91 10.30 2.51
CA LEU A 129 5.51 10.49 2.90
C LEU A 129 4.86 9.15 3.29
N VAL A 130 5.06 8.10 2.49
CA VAL A 130 4.56 6.77 2.81
C VAL A 130 5.18 6.25 4.11
N ASP A 131 6.48 6.43 4.29
CA ASP A 131 7.18 6.04 5.52
C ASP A 131 6.68 6.81 6.75
N HIS A 132 6.40 8.10 6.61
CA HIS A 132 5.90 8.94 7.69
C HIS A 132 4.47 8.55 8.13
N TYR A 133 3.60 8.18 7.18
CA TYR A 133 2.20 7.88 7.46
C TYR A 133 1.88 6.37 7.62
N LYS A 134 2.88 5.48 7.51
CA LYS A 134 2.66 4.04 7.69
C LYS A 134 2.32 3.70 9.17
N PRO A 135 1.61 2.59 9.43
CA PRO A 135 1.24 2.20 10.79
C PRO A 135 2.41 1.99 11.76
N THR A 136 3.59 1.62 11.26
CA THR A 136 4.78 1.43 12.09
C THR A 136 5.41 2.74 12.57
N SER A 137 4.98 3.88 12.03
CA SER A 137 5.40 5.22 12.48
C SER A 137 4.49 5.80 13.57
N TRP A 138 3.45 5.08 14.00
CA TRP A 138 2.55 5.53 15.05
C TRP A 138 3.17 5.34 16.44
N VAL A 139 3.18 6.39 17.25
CA VAL A 139 3.63 6.34 18.65
C VAL A 139 2.47 5.84 19.52
N THR A 140 2.42 4.52 19.73
CA THR A 140 1.33 3.88 20.49
C THR A 140 1.50 3.98 22.01
N ALA A 141 2.73 4.25 22.48
CA ALA A 141 3.04 4.41 23.89
C ALA A 141 2.30 5.59 24.54
N ALA A 142 1.89 6.59 23.75
CA ALA A 142 1.13 7.75 24.22
C ALA A 142 -0.39 7.51 24.24
N LEU A 143 -0.86 6.35 23.78
CA LEU A 143 -2.30 6.05 23.74
C LEU A 143 -2.80 5.56 25.11
N PRO A 144 -4.02 5.97 25.53
CA PRO A 144 -4.64 5.43 26.72
C PRO A 144 -4.76 3.89 26.66
N LEU A 145 -4.61 3.22 27.81
CA LEU A 145 -4.74 1.75 27.91
C LEU A 145 -6.07 1.22 27.34
N SER A 146 -7.14 2.00 27.41
CA SER A 146 -8.45 1.63 26.83
C SER A 146 -8.38 1.44 25.32
N PHE A 147 -7.62 2.28 24.61
CA PHE A 147 -7.44 2.19 23.17
C PHE A 147 -6.53 1.02 22.79
N LEU A 148 -5.48 0.77 23.57
CA LEU A 148 -4.60 -0.38 23.39
C LEU A 148 -5.31 -1.70 23.62
N LYS A 149 -6.25 -1.76 24.58
CA LYS A 149 -7.08 -2.94 24.83
C LYS A 149 -8.03 -3.25 23.66
N LEU A 150 -8.56 -2.22 22.99
CA LEU A 150 -9.33 -2.37 21.75
C LEU A 150 -8.45 -2.89 20.61
N ARG A 151 -7.23 -2.37 20.48
CA ARG A 151 -6.29 -2.87 19.46
C ARG A 151 -5.90 -4.33 19.69
N GLY A 152 -5.70 -4.75 20.94
CA GLY A 152 -5.43 -6.14 21.27
C GLY A 152 -6.61 -7.09 21.04
N SER A 153 -7.83 -6.57 20.89
CA SER A 153 -9.02 -7.35 20.52
C SER A 153 -9.33 -7.30 19.01
N VAL A 154 -8.64 -6.44 18.26
CA VAL A 154 -8.61 -6.42 16.80
C VAL A 154 -7.23 -6.90 16.36
N GLU A 155 -7.02 -8.20 16.47
CA GLU A 155 -5.93 -8.85 15.75
C GLU A 155 -6.22 -8.64 14.26
N TRP A 156 -5.50 -7.69 13.63
CA TRP A 156 -5.42 -7.66 12.18
C TRP A 156 -4.81 -8.99 11.77
N GLU A 157 -5.65 -9.93 11.33
CA GLU A 157 -5.19 -11.13 10.65
C GLU A 157 -4.36 -10.68 9.45
N ASP A 158 -3.05 -10.67 9.63
CA ASP A 158 -2.08 -10.51 8.57
C ASP A 158 -2.23 -11.73 7.64
N SER A 159 -3.12 -11.58 6.66
CA SER A 159 -3.44 -12.59 5.64
C SER A 159 -2.19 -13.06 4.89
N THR A 160 -1.09 -12.32 4.95
CA THR A 160 0.15 -12.64 4.25
C THR A 160 1.07 -13.61 5.01
N SER A 161 0.96 -13.75 6.34
CA SER A 161 1.85 -14.59 7.15
C SER A 161 1.33 -16.03 7.35
N ARG A 162 0.01 -16.20 7.42
CA ARG A 162 -0.63 -17.53 7.57
C ARG A 162 -0.52 -18.38 6.31
N ASP A 163 -0.24 -17.77 5.15
CA ASP A 163 -0.12 -18.50 3.89
C ASP A 163 1.18 -19.28 3.78
N LEU A 164 2.34 -18.72 4.18
CA LEU A 164 3.61 -19.42 3.94
C LEU A 164 3.77 -20.65 4.83
N THR A 165 3.43 -20.54 6.12
CA THR A 165 3.55 -21.66 7.06
C THR A 165 2.55 -22.79 6.76
N THR A 166 1.32 -22.44 6.37
CA THR A 166 0.31 -23.44 5.98
C THR A 166 0.62 -24.06 4.62
N VAL A 167 1.06 -23.28 3.62
CA VAL A 167 1.48 -23.80 2.30
C VAL A 167 2.68 -24.73 2.44
N VAL A 168 3.67 -24.39 3.26
CA VAL A 168 4.82 -25.27 3.53
C VAL A 168 4.36 -26.56 4.22
N ALA A 169 3.51 -26.48 5.24
CA ALA A 169 3.00 -27.66 5.94
C ALA A 169 2.19 -28.58 5.01
N VAL A 170 1.28 -28.02 4.21
CA VAL A 170 0.47 -28.78 3.23
C VAL A 170 1.36 -29.40 2.15
N SER A 171 2.35 -28.67 1.65
CA SER A 171 3.29 -29.19 0.65
C SER A 171 4.09 -30.38 1.18
N VAL A 172 4.59 -30.29 2.42
CA VAL A 172 5.31 -31.40 3.07
C VAL A 172 4.40 -32.62 3.21
N VAL A 173 3.16 -32.46 3.69
CA VAL A 173 2.22 -33.57 3.86
C VAL A 173 1.92 -34.26 2.52
N ILE A 174 1.66 -33.48 1.45
CA ILE A 174 1.41 -34.02 0.11
C ILE A 174 2.62 -34.82 -0.40
N THR A 175 3.84 -34.32 -0.21
CA THR A 175 5.06 -35.04 -0.63
C THR A 175 5.24 -36.36 0.11
N VAL A 176 4.98 -36.38 1.43
CA VAL A 176 5.07 -37.61 2.22
C VAL A 176 4.03 -38.64 1.74
N ILE A 177 2.79 -38.22 1.50
CA ILE A 177 1.73 -39.11 1.01
C ILE A 177 2.11 -39.70 -0.35
N ALA A 178 2.61 -38.87 -1.27
CA ALA A 178 3.03 -39.31 -2.60
C ALA A 178 4.17 -40.34 -2.52
N VAL A 179 5.18 -40.11 -1.68
CA VAL A 179 6.30 -41.05 -1.48
C VAL A 179 5.80 -42.38 -0.93
N VAL A 180 4.92 -42.36 0.08
CA VAL A 180 4.33 -43.58 0.65
C VAL A 180 3.54 -44.34 -0.40
N ALA A 181 2.72 -43.66 -1.20
CA ALA A 181 1.95 -44.29 -2.27
C ALA A 181 2.86 -44.96 -3.31
N ILE A 182 3.95 -44.29 -3.73
CA ILE A 182 4.94 -44.85 -4.67
C ILE A 182 5.64 -46.08 -4.07
N LEU A 183 6.00 -46.05 -2.79
CA LEU A 183 6.61 -47.20 -2.10
C LEU A 183 5.65 -48.38 -1.98
N LEU A 184 4.36 -48.13 -1.72
CA LEU A 184 3.34 -49.17 -1.68
C LEU A 184 3.07 -49.76 -3.06
N LEU A 185 2.97 -48.93 -4.10
CA LEU A 185 2.77 -49.35 -5.49
C LEU A 185 3.97 -50.14 -6.00
N SER A 186 5.20 -49.67 -5.74
CA SER A 186 6.41 -50.41 -6.13
C SER A 186 6.52 -51.75 -5.42
N ARG A 187 6.18 -51.83 -4.12
CA ARG A 187 6.08 -53.12 -3.39
C ARG A 187 4.99 -54.03 -3.95
N PHE A 188 3.85 -53.47 -4.34
CA PHE A 188 2.75 -54.21 -4.96
C PHE A 188 3.19 -54.78 -6.31
N ILE A 189 3.75 -53.94 -7.19
CA ILE A 189 4.28 -54.35 -8.50
C ILE A 189 5.39 -55.40 -8.35
N TRP A 190 6.29 -55.22 -7.37
CA TRP A 190 7.35 -56.19 -7.08
C TRP A 190 6.77 -57.54 -6.64
N ARG A 191 5.78 -57.55 -5.73
CA ARG A 191 5.07 -58.77 -5.31
C ARG A 191 4.33 -59.45 -6.46
N PHE A 192 3.76 -58.69 -7.40
CA PHE A 192 3.13 -59.25 -8.60
C PHE A 192 4.15 -59.82 -9.59
N ARG A 193 5.31 -59.18 -9.77
CA ARG A 193 6.41 -59.69 -10.60
C ARG A 193 7.03 -60.96 -10.02
N THR A 194 7.27 -61.02 -8.72
CA THR A 194 7.81 -62.23 -8.07
C THR A 194 6.82 -63.39 -8.09
N ARG A 195 5.52 -63.13 -7.97
CA ARG A 195 4.49 -64.17 -8.15
C ARG A 195 4.38 -64.69 -9.58
N LYS A 196 4.58 -63.85 -10.60
CA LYS A 196 4.59 -64.28 -12.02
C LYS A 196 5.84 -65.07 -12.41
N CYS A 197 7.00 -64.82 -11.78
CA CYS A 197 8.23 -65.61 -12.01
C CYS A 197 8.31 -66.91 -11.19
N GLY A 198 7.39 -67.13 -10.24
CA GLY A 198 7.34 -68.35 -9.42
C GLY A 198 6.52 -69.52 -10.02
N VAL A 199 5.95 -69.36 -11.22
CA VAL A 199 5.17 -70.41 -11.91
C VAL A 199 5.68 -70.56 -13.34
N SER A 200 6.93 -71.00 -13.51
CA SER A 200 7.37 -71.67 -14.73
C SER A 200 8.66 -72.43 -14.45
N GLY A 201 8.63 -73.75 -14.59
CA GLY A 201 9.83 -74.56 -14.76
C GLY A 201 9.98 -75.77 -13.83
N TYR A 202 9.22 -76.83 -14.10
CA TYR A 202 9.75 -78.21 -13.99
C TYR A 202 9.11 -79.06 -15.09
N THR A 203 9.72 -79.05 -16.27
CA THR A 203 9.53 -80.08 -17.30
C THR A 203 10.65 -81.11 -17.14
N HIS A 204 10.28 -82.34 -16.75
CA HIS A 204 11.16 -83.50 -16.82
C HIS A 204 11.45 -83.84 -18.28
N PRO A 205 12.72 -84.11 -18.67
CA PRO A 205 12.99 -84.81 -19.91
C PRO A 205 13.01 -86.32 -19.66
N VAL A 206 12.20 -87.02 -20.46
CA VAL A 206 12.35 -88.43 -20.78
C VAL A 206 13.56 -88.57 -21.70
N SER A 207 14.50 -89.46 -21.39
CA SER A 207 15.31 -90.12 -22.42
C SER A 207 15.75 -91.50 -21.94
N THR A 208 15.28 -92.48 -22.70
CA THR A 208 15.63 -93.90 -22.70
C THR A 208 16.98 -94.15 -23.37
N GLY A 209 17.78 -95.09 -22.85
CA GLY A 209 18.73 -95.85 -23.69
C GLY A 209 20.04 -96.32 -23.06
N LEU A 210 20.08 -97.64 -22.76
CA LEU A 210 21.16 -98.60 -23.09
C LEU A 210 22.57 -98.46 -22.46
N LEU A 211 22.95 -99.38 -21.56
CA LEU A 211 23.82 -100.56 -21.81
C LEU A 211 24.53 -101.07 -20.53
N ALA A 212 24.59 -102.41 -20.44
CA ALA A 212 25.40 -103.29 -19.58
C ALA A 212 25.02 -103.41 -18.09
#